data_AF-A0A1J5BT35-F1
#
_entry.id   AF-A0A1J5BT35-F1
#
_cell.length_a   1.000
_cell.length_b   1.000
_cell.length_c   1.000
_cell.angle_alpha   90.00
_cell.angle_beta   90.00
_cell.angle_gamma   90.00
#
_symmetry.space_group_name_H-M   'P 1'
#
loop_
_entity.id
_entity.type
_entity.pdbx_description
1 polymer ?
#
loop_
_entity_poly.entity_id
_entity_poly.type
_entity_poly.pdbx_seq_one_letter_code
_entity_poly.pdbx_strand_id
1 'polypeptide(L)'
;MLDKYLTIILPILIGYLLGSFLPAYFITKWVRNIDIRMVGDGNPGTANVKRNVGTSAAILTGFYDVTKGLLAMAIASTLFHSSLLFVNLSGLAAVCGHKFPFYLQFKGGRGIAAAVGIFLFTIARVSIINFTFKDILVTSAYIVTYALCVHFATHNDDFFTVTMLSIIAAILIFKVKFFGDLILLLALISFIFIEAVRNLKNLKMFRLSSEELPLWRTFIRPAGMSFLFLYDVMGKSGLLILIGSILAVSFLADIVRVSSISLEDLFHKEFFKGFRVYKRKERGNISSITTFLVGVFLTFLLFKENIVAASLGFLVFGDMMAKIVGINYGKIKILRFKNDKTLEGFLGFLSASFSVSYFLWLSKTLPIWLSIVGVLIASIVEVFPISVDGNISVPILSGATMYLLSALPRL
;
A
#
# COMPACT_ATOMS: atom_id res chain seq x y z
N MET A 1 47.80 -4.39 3.47
CA MET A 1 47.20 -3.14 2.92
C MET A 1 46.56 -3.36 1.56
N LEU A 2 47.20 -4.05 0.61
CA LEU A 2 46.67 -4.32 -0.72
C LEU A 2 45.29 -5.03 -0.70
N ASP A 3 45.13 -6.07 0.14
CA ASP A 3 43.86 -6.80 0.30
C ASP A 3 42.70 -5.91 0.75
N LYS A 4 42.98 -4.88 1.54
CA LYS A 4 41.97 -3.93 2.00
C LYS A 4 41.46 -3.06 0.85
N TYR A 5 42.31 -2.69 -0.11
CA TYR A 5 41.88 -1.93 -1.28
C TYR A 5 41.14 -2.81 -2.30
N LEU A 6 41.57 -4.07 -2.47
CA LEU A 6 40.90 -5.05 -3.32
C LEU A 6 39.46 -5.31 -2.86
N THR A 7 39.22 -5.38 -1.55
CA THR A 7 37.89 -5.62 -0.97
C THR A 7 37.00 -4.37 -0.89
N ILE A 8 37.52 -3.19 -1.24
CA ILE A 8 36.80 -1.91 -1.16
C ILE A 8 36.55 -1.33 -2.57
N ILE A 9 37.61 -1.11 -3.34
CA ILE A 9 37.56 -0.34 -4.59
C ILE A 9 37.05 -1.20 -5.75
N LEU A 10 37.58 -2.43 -5.89
CA LEU A 10 37.23 -3.30 -7.00
C LEU A 10 35.74 -3.66 -7.05
N PRO A 11 35.05 -3.98 -5.94
CA PRO A 11 33.61 -4.25 -5.96
C PRO A 11 32.80 -3.07 -6.50
N ILE A 12 33.14 -1.85 -6.11
CA ILE A 12 32.46 -0.63 -6.57
C ILE A 12 32.71 -0.43 -8.06
N LEU A 13 33.97 -0.57 -8.50
CA LEU A 13 34.34 -0.44 -9.91
C LEU A 13 33.62 -1.49 -10.78
N ILE A 14 33.64 -2.75 -10.36
CA ILE A 14 32.93 -3.84 -11.05
C ILE A 14 31.43 -3.56 -11.09
N GLY A 15 30.84 -3.11 -9.97
CA GLY A 15 29.45 -2.69 -9.93
C GLY A 15 29.13 -1.62 -10.98
N TYR A 16 29.92 -0.55 -11.04
CA TYR A 16 29.77 0.50 -12.06
C TYR A 16 29.90 -0.02 -13.50
N LEU A 17 30.87 -0.90 -13.77
CA LEU A 17 31.10 -1.47 -15.11
C LEU A 17 29.94 -2.39 -15.53
N LEU A 18 29.46 -3.26 -14.64
CA LEU A 18 28.26 -4.07 -14.88
C LEU A 18 27.03 -3.18 -15.10
N GLY A 19 26.88 -2.14 -14.30
CA GLY A 19 25.82 -1.14 -14.45
C GLY A 19 25.84 -0.45 -15.81
N SER A 20 27.04 -0.04 -16.24
CA SER A 20 27.30 0.70 -17.47
C SER A 20 26.96 -0.08 -18.72
N PHE A 21 26.99 -1.40 -18.68
CA PHE A 21 26.52 -2.22 -19.78
C PHE A 21 25.01 -2.06 -19.96
N LEU A 22 24.62 -1.49 -21.11
CA LEU A 22 23.23 -1.26 -21.50
C LEU A 22 22.86 -2.16 -22.70
N PRO A 23 22.27 -3.35 -22.47
CA PRO A 23 21.85 -4.23 -23.56
C PRO A 23 20.89 -3.54 -24.53
N ALA A 24 20.04 -2.62 -24.03
CA ALA A 24 19.13 -1.84 -24.86
C ALA A 24 19.85 -1.10 -25.99
N TYR A 25 21.03 -0.54 -25.72
CA TYR A 25 21.83 0.17 -26.72
C TYR A 25 22.36 -0.80 -27.78
N PHE A 26 23.02 -1.88 -27.35
CA PHE A 26 23.65 -2.84 -28.27
C PHE A 26 22.63 -3.62 -29.09
N ILE A 27 21.59 -4.17 -28.45
CA ILE A 27 20.56 -4.97 -29.13
C ILE A 27 19.82 -4.12 -30.16
N THR A 28 19.44 -2.88 -29.83
CA THR A 28 18.76 -2.00 -30.79
C THR A 28 19.67 -1.65 -31.95
N LYS A 29 20.95 -1.36 -31.67
CA LYS A 29 21.95 -1.07 -32.70
C LYS A 29 22.19 -2.28 -33.62
N TRP A 30 22.23 -3.50 -33.09
CA TRP A 30 22.45 -4.69 -33.92
C TRP A 30 21.21 -5.10 -34.72
N VAL A 31 20.01 -4.98 -34.15
CA VAL A 31 18.77 -5.45 -34.80
C VAL A 31 18.19 -4.41 -35.76
N ARG A 32 18.30 -3.12 -35.42
CA ARG A 32 17.66 -2.03 -36.16
C ARG A 32 18.64 -1.03 -36.76
N ASN A 33 19.94 -1.13 -36.45
CA ASN A 33 20.96 -0.15 -36.82
C ASN A 33 20.63 1.30 -36.40
N ILE A 34 19.93 1.45 -35.26
CA ILE A 34 19.50 2.74 -34.71
C ILE A 34 19.93 2.83 -33.24
N ASP A 35 20.31 4.03 -32.79
CA ASP A 35 20.51 4.29 -31.36
C ASP A 35 19.15 4.36 -30.64
N ILE A 36 18.96 3.50 -29.64
CA ILE A 36 17.72 3.45 -28.83
C ILE A 36 17.37 4.80 -28.19
N ARG A 37 18.36 5.68 -27.99
CA ARG A 37 18.16 7.02 -27.42
C ARG A 37 17.52 8.01 -28.40
N MET A 38 17.46 7.66 -29.69
CA MET A 38 16.86 8.48 -30.75
C MET A 38 15.43 8.06 -31.11
N VAL A 39 14.87 7.04 -30.45
CA VAL A 39 13.54 6.49 -30.76
C VAL A 39 12.67 6.36 -29.52
N GLY A 40 11.35 6.36 -29.71
CA GLY A 40 10.36 6.26 -28.66
C GLY A 40 10.49 7.37 -27.61
N ASP A 41 10.67 6.99 -26.34
CA ASP A 41 10.84 7.93 -25.23
C ASP A 41 12.31 8.31 -24.97
N GLY A 42 13.23 7.89 -25.84
CA GLY A 42 14.67 8.16 -25.75
C GLY A 42 15.38 7.46 -24.57
N ASN A 43 14.66 6.70 -23.74
CA ASN A 43 15.24 6.00 -22.60
C ASN A 43 15.86 4.67 -23.08
N PRO A 44 17.16 4.41 -22.84
CA PRO A 44 17.81 3.14 -23.20
C PRO A 44 17.45 2.03 -22.20
N GLY A 45 16.17 1.73 -22.05
CA GLY A 45 15.65 0.73 -21.12
C GLY A 45 14.62 -0.21 -21.75
N THR A 46 14.27 -1.26 -21.01
CA THR A 46 13.42 -2.37 -21.45
C THR A 46 12.11 -1.95 -22.12
N ALA A 47 11.40 -0.97 -21.56
CA ALA A 47 10.12 -0.52 -22.10
C ALA A 47 10.28 0.07 -23.52
N ASN A 48 11.33 0.83 -23.76
CA ASN A 48 11.60 1.43 -25.06
C ASN A 48 12.06 0.38 -26.08
N VAL A 49 12.86 -0.60 -25.64
CA VAL A 49 13.23 -1.77 -26.47
C VAL A 49 11.99 -2.58 -26.87
N LYS A 50 11.04 -2.79 -25.95
CA LYS A 50 9.78 -3.50 -26.26
C LYS A 50 8.99 -2.79 -27.35
N ARG A 51 8.92 -1.45 -27.30
CA ARG A 51 8.16 -0.64 -28.26
C ARG A 51 8.81 -0.58 -29.65
N ASN A 52 10.14 -0.51 -29.72
CA ASN A 52 10.84 -0.21 -30.99
C ASN A 52 11.56 -1.42 -31.62
N VAL A 53 11.90 -2.44 -30.83
CA VAL A 53 12.66 -3.61 -31.31
C VAL A 53 11.76 -4.85 -31.30
N GLY A 54 11.22 -5.20 -30.14
CA GLY A 54 10.33 -6.35 -29.95
C GLY A 54 10.42 -6.98 -28.57
N THR A 55 9.49 -7.87 -28.26
CA THR A 55 9.36 -8.49 -26.93
C THR A 55 10.55 -9.36 -26.54
N SER A 56 11.11 -10.15 -27.46
CA SER A 56 12.28 -11.00 -27.19
C SER A 56 13.51 -10.19 -26.77
N ALA A 57 13.82 -9.12 -27.51
CA ALA A 57 14.87 -8.16 -27.17
C ALA A 57 14.63 -7.48 -25.81
N ALA A 58 13.38 -7.16 -25.51
CA ALA A 58 13.00 -6.56 -24.24
C ALA A 58 13.20 -7.53 -23.06
N ILE A 59 12.86 -8.81 -23.21
CA ILE A 59 13.06 -9.83 -22.17
C ILE A 59 14.55 -9.93 -21.81
N LEU A 60 15.42 -10.06 -22.82
CA LEU A 60 16.88 -10.12 -22.60
C LEU A 60 17.42 -8.86 -21.92
N THR A 61 16.98 -7.69 -22.40
CA THR A 61 17.36 -6.40 -21.81
C THR A 61 16.92 -6.30 -20.34
N GLY A 62 15.65 -6.62 -20.07
CA GLY A 62 15.07 -6.56 -18.74
C GLY A 62 15.70 -7.54 -17.78
N PHE A 63 15.99 -8.77 -18.22
CA PHE A 63 16.67 -9.77 -17.40
C PHE A 63 18.04 -9.24 -16.94
N TYR A 64 18.88 -8.79 -17.88
CA TYR A 64 20.18 -8.24 -17.51
C TYR A 64 20.06 -6.99 -16.61
N ASP A 65 19.20 -6.03 -16.98
CA ASP A 65 19.04 -4.79 -16.23
C ASP A 65 18.55 -5.02 -14.79
N VAL A 66 17.72 -6.05 -14.56
CA VAL A 66 17.35 -6.46 -13.19
C VAL A 66 18.50 -7.15 -12.49
N THR A 67 19.17 -8.10 -13.15
CA THR A 67 20.21 -8.92 -12.49
C THR A 67 21.49 -8.17 -12.17
N LYS A 68 21.87 -7.13 -12.92
CA LYS A 68 23.20 -6.50 -12.75
C LYS A 68 23.44 -5.86 -11.37
N GLY A 69 22.40 -5.28 -10.75
CA GLY A 69 22.48 -4.77 -9.39
C GLY A 69 22.69 -5.90 -8.37
N LEU A 70 21.97 -7.01 -8.55
CA LEU A 70 22.13 -8.22 -7.76
C LEU A 70 23.52 -8.83 -7.94
N LEU A 71 24.00 -8.96 -9.19
CA LEU A 71 25.31 -9.52 -9.51
C LEU A 71 26.44 -8.69 -8.91
N ALA A 72 26.35 -7.36 -8.97
CA ALA A 72 27.33 -6.48 -8.35
C ALA A 72 27.44 -6.72 -6.83
N MET A 73 26.31 -6.90 -6.14
CA MET A 73 26.28 -7.20 -4.70
C MET A 73 26.76 -8.62 -4.40
N ALA A 74 26.33 -9.60 -5.21
CA ALA A 74 26.73 -11.00 -5.04
C ALA A 74 28.24 -11.16 -5.21
N ILE A 75 28.83 -10.59 -6.27
CA ILE A 75 30.27 -10.59 -6.51
C ILE A 75 31.02 -9.93 -5.35
N ALA A 76 30.55 -8.76 -4.89
CA ALA A 76 31.15 -8.08 -3.73
C ALA A 76 31.10 -8.96 -2.46
N SER A 77 29.99 -9.65 -2.23
CA SER A 77 29.76 -10.46 -1.04
C SER A 77 30.52 -11.79 -1.06
N THR A 78 30.57 -12.49 -2.18
CA THR A 78 31.09 -13.88 -2.25
C THR A 78 32.51 -13.97 -2.76
N LEU A 79 32.90 -13.13 -3.74
CA LEU A 79 34.24 -13.17 -4.31
C LEU A 79 35.19 -12.31 -3.49
N PHE A 80 34.77 -11.07 -3.19
CA PHE A 80 35.61 -10.11 -2.47
C PHE A 80 35.43 -10.16 -0.95
N HIS A 81 34.44 -10.89 -0.44
CA HIS A 81 34.14 -10.95 1.00
C HIS A 81 34.04 -9.56 1.64
N SER A 82 33.53 -8.58 0.87
CA SER A 82 33.48 -7.18 1.26
C SER A 82 32.52 -6.98 2.43
N SER A 83 32.82 -5.99 3.28
CA SER A 83 31.87 -5.58 4.31
C SER A 83 30.54 -5.15 3.69
N LEU A 84 29.44 -5.29 4.44
CA LEU A 84 28.09 -4.97 3.96
C LEU A 84 27.97 -3.56 3.34
N LEU A 85 28.70 -2.58 3.87
CA LEU A 85 28.75 -1.24 3.30
C LEU A 85 29.20 -1.26 1.84
N PHE A 86 30.29 -1.97 1.54
CA PHE A 86 30.86 -2.04 0.19
C PHE A 86 30.07 -2.95 -0.74
N VAL A 87 29.38 -3.97 -0.21
CA VAL A 87 28.37 -4.74 -0.95
C VAL A 87 27.22 -3.82 -1.38
N ASN A 88 26.70 -2.98 -0.48
CA ASN A 88 25.63 -2.04 -0.81
C ASN A 88 26.11 -0.98 -1.82
N LEU A 89 27.34 -0.47 -1.65
CA LEU A 89 27.94 0.49 -2.58
C LEU A 89 28.19 -0.09 -3.97
N SER A 90 28.53 -1.38 -4.11
CA SER A 90 28.68 -2.01 -5.43
C SER A 90 27.34 -2.10 -6.18
N GLY A 91 26.25 -2.43 -5.48
CA GLY A 91 24.90 -2.39 -6.03
C GLY A 91 24.51 -0.97 -6.49
N LEU A 92 24.71 0.03 -5.63
CA LEU A 92 24.45 1.43 -5.99
C LEU A 92 25.33 1.91 -7.16
N ALA A 93 26.58 1.47 -7.23
CA ALA A 93 27.46 1.73 -8.36
C ALA A 93 26.89 1.15 -9.67
N ALA A 94 26.23 -0.01 -9.64
CA ALA A 94 25.55 -0.55 -10.82
C ALA A 94 24.35 0.30 -11.27
N VAL A 95 23.61 0.90 -10.34
CA VAL A 95 22.56 1.88 -10.69
C VAL A 95 23.19 3.14 -11.29
N CYS A 96 24.28 3.64 -10.71
CA CYS A 96 25.03 4.78 -11.24
C CYS A 96 25.57 4.50 -12.65
N GLY A 97 26.17 3.34 -12.88
CA GLY A 97 26.65 2.93 -14.20
C GLY A 97 25.53 2.88 -15.24
N HIS A 98 24.34 2.37 -14.88
CA HIS A 98 23.20 2.34 -15.82
C HIS A 98 22.71 3.74 -16.18
N LYS A 99 22.75 4.69 -15.22
CA LYS A 99 22.37 6.10 -15.45
C LYS A 99 23.44 6.87 -16.23
N PHE A 100 24.70 6.60 -15.92
CA PHE A 100 25.86 7.34 -16.40
C PHE A 100 26.91 6.40 -17.04
N PRO A 101 26.57 5.67 -18.10
CA PRO A 101 27.51 4.78 -18.80
C PRO A 101 28.62 5.61 -19.48
N PHE A 102 29.88 5.32 -19.16
CA PHE A 102 31.02 6.11 -19.65
C PHE A 102 31.09 6.20 -21.19
N TYR A 103 30.76 5.12 -21.89
CA TYR A 103 30.85 5.03 -23.35
C TYR A 103 29.67 5.68 -24.11
N LEU A 104 28.64 6.14 -23.40
CA LEU A 104 27.51 6.89 -23.99
C LEU A 104 27.46 8.33 -23.51
N GLN A 105 28.62 8.94 -23.23
CA GLN A 105 28.74 10.30 -22.70
C GLN A 105 27.92 10.50 -21.42
N PHE A 106 27.87 9.46 -20.57
CA PHE A 106 27.12 9.47 -19.32
C PHE A 106 25.60 9.71 -19.48
N LYS A 107 25.03 9.37 -20.65
CA LYS A 107 23.59 9.46 -20.93
C LYS A 107 22.98 8.06 -21.05
N GLY A 108 22.56 7.51 -19.92
CA GLY A 108 21.99 6.18 -19.78
C GLY A 108 20.49 6.17 -19.46
N GLY A 109 20.05 5.10 -18.81
CA GLY A 109 18.63 4.86 -18.49
C GLY A 109 18.24 5.26 -17.07
N ARG A 110 16.96 5.09 -16.72
CA ARG A 110 16.42 5.52 -15.41
C ARG A 110 16.94 4.72 -14.21
N GLY A 111 17.41 3.48 -14.37
CA GLY A 111 18.01 2.68 -13.29
C GLY A 111 17.02 1.94 -12.39
N ILE A 112 15.73 1.92 -12.71
CA ILE A 112 14.69 1.27 -11.90
C ILE A 112 14.93 -0.25 -11.81
N ALA A 113 15.16 -0.92 -12.95
CA ALA A 113 15.41 -2.36 -12.97
C ALA A 113 16.68 -2.74 -12.17
N ALA A 114 17.76 -1.97 -12.29
CA ALA A 114 18.97 -2.19 -11.49
C ALA A 114 18.69 -2.05 -9.98
N ALA A 115 17.89 -1.07 -9.58
CA ALA A 115 17.47 -0.89 -8.19
C ALA A 115 16.60 -2.06 -7.69
N VAL A 116 15.73 -2.63 -8.55
CA VAL A 116 14.99 -3.86 -8.24
C VAL A 116 15.95 -5.03 -8.00
N GLY A 117 17.05 -5.14 -8.74
CA GLY A 117 18.10 -6.12 -8.47
C GLY A 117 18.71 -6.01 -7.07
N ILE A 118 19.07 -4.79 -6.67
CA ILE A 118 19.57 -4.50 -5.30
C ILE A 118 18.52 -4.89 -4.27
N PHE A 119 17.25 -4.53 -4.52
CA PHE A 119 16.13 -4.85 -3.65
C PHE A 119 15.97 -6.37 -3.47
N LEU A 120 16.05 -7.15 -4.56
CA LEU A 120 15.95 -8.62 -4.54
C LEU A 120 17.10 -9.28 -3.76
N PHE A 121 18.33 -8.80 -3.92
CA PHE A 121 19.46 -9.30 -3.14
C PHE A 121 19.25 -9.02 -1.64
N THR A 122 18.88 -7.77 -1.32
CA THR A 122 18.73 -7.31 0.06
C THR A 122 17.58 -8.01 0.76
N ILE A 123 16.41 -8.16 0.09
CA ILE A 123 15.24 -8.83 0.67
C ILE A 123 15.51 -10.32 0.92
N ALA A 124 16.22 -11.02 0.02
CA ALA A 124 16.56 -12.42 0.21
C ALA A 124 17.43 -12.61 1.46
N ARG A 125 18.49 -11.80 1.58
CA ARG A 125 19.39 -11.80 2.75
C ARG A 125 18.65 -11.47 4.05
N VAL A 126 17.86 -10.40 4.04
CA VAL A 126 17.06 -9.96 5.20
C VAL A 126 16.04 -11.01 5.61
N SER A 127 15.39 -11.67 4.64
CA SER A 127 14.37 -12.69 4.91
C SER A 127 14.97 -13.88 5.65
N ILE A 128 16.13 -14.36 5.21
CA ILE A 128 16.84 -15.47 5.87
C ILE A 128 17.18 -15.15 7.33
N ILE A 129 17.54 -13.89 7.62
CA ILE A 129 17.99 -13.48 8.97
C ILE A 129 16.82 -13.12 9.89
N ASN A 130 15.77 -12.46 9.37
CA ASN A 130 14.75 -11.81 10.21
C ASN A 130 13.39 -12.51 10.19
N PHE A 131 13.15 -13.45 9.26
CA PHE A 131 11.86 -14.11 9.12
C PHE A 131 11.98 -15.60 9.48
N THR A 132 11.05 -16.08 10.29
CA THR A 132 10.87 -17.52 10.49
C THR A 132 10.22 -18.15 9.24
N PHE A 133 10.31 -19.47 9.08
CA PHE A 133 9.60 -20.15 7.98
C PHE A 133 8.09 -19.86 7.99
N LYS A 134 7.47 -19.83 9.18
CA LYS A 134 6.08 -19.43 9.34
C LYS A 134 5.83 -17.99 8.89
N ASP A 135 6.74 -17.07 9.20
CA ASP A 135 6.63 -15.68 8.73
C ASP A 135 6.70 -15.60 7.21
N ILE A 136 7.60 -16.34 6.57
CA ILE A 136 7.73 -16.36 5.11
C ILE A 136 6.44 -16.89 4.48
N LEU A 137 5.88 -17.99 4.98
CA LEU A 137 4.63 -18.56 4.48
C LEU A 137 3.45 -17.58 4.63
N VAL A 138 3.26 -16.98 5.81
CA VAL A 138 2.14 -16.06 6.05
C VAL A 138 2.31 -14.76 5.26
N THR A 139 3.52 -14.22 5.21
CA THR A 139 3.82 -12.97 4.47
C THR A 139 3.66 -13.16 2.97
N SER A 140 4.16 -14.27 2.41
CA SER A 140 3.97 -14.58 0.98
C SER A 140 2.50 -14.78 0.63
N ALA A 141 1.74 -15.54 1.42
CA ALA A 141 0.31 -15.71 1.23
C ALA A 141 -0.44 -14.36 1.26
N TYR A 142 -0.08 -13.48 2.21
CA TYR A 142 -0.64 -12.13 2.30
C TYR A 142 -0.29 -11.27 1.07
N ILE A 143 0.99 -11.20 0.68
CA ILE A 143 1.44 -10.42 -0.47
C ILE A 143 0.73 -10.87 -1.75
N VAL A 144 0.62 -12.19 -1.98
CA VAL A 144 -0.08 -12.75 -3.14
C VAL A 144 -1.57 -12.39 -3.10
N THR A 145 -2.23 -12.58 -1.96
CA THR A 145 -3.66 -12.25 -1.80
C THR A 145 -3.90 -10.77 -2.07
N TYR A 146 -3.13 -9.89 -1.44
CA TYR A 146 -3.23 -8.45 -1.63
C TYR A 146 -3.02 -8.06 -3.09
N ALA A 147 -1.96 -8.61 -3.73
CA ALA A 147 -1.64 -8.36 -5.11
C ALA A 147 -2.80 -8.74 -6.06
N LEU A 148 -3.37 -9.93 -5.88
CA LEU A 148 -4.50 -10.40 -6.68
C LEU A 148 -5.72 -9.49 -6.48
N CYS A 149 -6.07 -9.14 -5.23
CA CYS A 149 -7.20 -8.26 -4.96
C CYS A 149 -7.04 -6.90 -5.64
N VAL A 150 -5.89 -6.24 -5.48
CA VAL A 150 -5.67 -4.92 -6.10
C VAL A 150 -5.60 -5.01 -7.62
N HIS A 151 -4.95 -6.04 -8.17
CA HIS A 151 -4.87 -6.25 -9.62
C HIS A 151 -6.26 -6.43 -10.22
N PHE A 152 -7.08 -7.34 -9.69
CA PHE A 152 -8.44 -7.56 -10.19
C PHE A 152 -9.38 -6.38 -9.92
N ALA A 153 -9.18 -5.64 -8.83
CA ALA A 153 -10.02 -4.48 -8.55
C ALA A 153 -9.74 -3.29 -9.47
N THR A 154 -8.48 -3.10 -9.89
CA THR A 154 -8.09 -1.85 -10.58
C THR A 154 -7.66 -2.06 -12.03
N HIS A 155 -7.10 -3.22 -12.37
CA HIS A 155 -6.41 -3.50 -13.63
C HIS A 155 -5.42 -2.36 -14.01
N ASN A 156 -4.80 -1.77 -13.00
CA ASN A 156 -3.94 -0.59 -13.12
C ASN A 156 -2.59 -0.88 -12.46
N ASP A 157 -1.58 -1.15 -13.29
CA ASP A 157 -0.23 -1.54 -12.85
C ASP A 157 0.44 -0.49 -11.95
N ASP A 158 0.08 0.76 -12.19
CA ASP A 158 0.59 1.95 -11.54
C ASP A 158 0.07 2.10 -10.10
N PHE A 159 -1.25 2.00 -9.92
CA PHE A 159 -1.91 1.95 -8.60
C PHE A 159 -1.47 0.72 -7.81
N PHE A 160 -1.39 -0.43 -8.49
CA PHE A 160 -0.85 -1.67 -7.93
C PHE A 160 0.57 -1.46 -7.39
N THR A 161 1.47 -0.85 -8.18
CA THR A 161 2.86 -0.62 -7.79
C THR A 161 2.97 0.28 -6.56
N VAL A 162 2.25 1.41 -6.56
CA VAL A 162 2.25 2.38 -5.43
C VAL A 162 1.79 1.73 -4.13
N THR A 163 0.71 0.97 -4.19
CA THR A 163 0.11 0.33 -3.00
C THR A 163 0.95 -0.84 -2.49
N MET A 164 1.44 -1.70 -3.40
CA MET A 164 2.34 -2.81 -3.08
C MET A 164 3.65 -2.36 -2.43
N LEU A 165 4.30 -1.34 -2.99
CA LEU A 165 5.55 -0.81 -2.44
C LEU A 165 5.35 -0.23 -1.04
N SER A 166 4.20 0.42 -0.79
CA SER A 166 3.87 0.96 0.53
C SER A 166 3.72 -0.16 1.58
N ILE A 167 3.07 -1.27 1.21
CA ILE A 167 2.92 -2.43 2.09
C ILE A 167 4.25 -3.11 2.36
N ILE A 168 5.05 -3.31 1.31
CA ILE A 168 6.39 -3.89 1.44
C ILE A 168 7.24 -3.02 2.37
N ALA A 169 7.25 -1.70 2.20
CA ALA A 169 7.96 -0.79 3.10
C ALA A 169 7.50 -0.95 4.55
N ALA A 170 6.19 -0.99 4.79
CA ALA A 170 5.64 -1.18 6.12
C ALA A 170 6.06 -2.53 6.75
N ILE A 171 5.98 -3.65 6.01
CA ILE A 171 6.47 -4.96 6.49
C ILE A 171 7.93 -4.89 6.93
N LEU A 172 8.77 -4.20 6.13
CA LEU A 172 10.20 -4.12 6.38
C LEU A 172 10.52 -3.30 7.62
N ILE A 173 9.81 -2.20 7.87
CA ILE A 173 9.99 -1.40 9.10
C ILE A 173 9.76 -2.26 10.36
N PHE A 174 8.81 -3.20 10.33
CA PHE A 174 8.51 -4.07 11.46
C PHE A 174 9.50 -5.24 11.64
N LYS A 175 10.09 -5.76 10.55
CA LYS A 175 10.87 -7.01 10.59
C LYS A 175 12.37 -6.81 10.47
N VAL A 176 12.83 -5.74 9.80
CA VAL A 176 14.27 -5.52 9.57
C VAL A 176 14.91 -4.94 10.82
N LYS A 177 15.77 -5.74 11.47
CA LYS A 177 16.49 -5.31 12.67
C LYS A 177 17.71 -4.43 12.37
N PHE A 178 18.37 -4.68 11.23
CA PHE A 178 19.61 -3.97 10.90
C PHE A 178 19.32 -2.64 10.21
N PHE A 179 19.72 -1.54 10.87
CA PHE A 179 19.42 -0.18 10.41
C PHE A 179 19.92 0.12 8.99
N GLY A 180 21.11 -0.38 8.62
CA GLY A 180 21.67 -0.16 7.29
C GLY A 180 20.86 -0.80 6.16
N ASP A 181 20.27 -1.98 6.40
CA ASP A 181 19.41 -2.65 5.44
C ASP A 181 18.08 -1.94 5.30
N LEU A 182 17.52 -1.50 6.44
CA LEU A 182 16.27 -0.76 6.45
C LEU A 182 16.41 0.55 5.67
N ILE A 183 17.48 1.31 5.89
CA ILE A 183 17.74 2.55 5.12
C ILE A 183 17.86 2.24 3.64
N LEU A 184 18.65 1.24 3.25
CA LEU A 184 18.83 0.91 1.83
C LEU A 184 17.50 0.51 1.19
N LEU A 185 16.73 -0.37 1.82
CA LEU A 185 15.43 -0.82 1.32
C LEU A 185 14.44 0.34 1.20
N LEU A 186 14.34 1.21 2.21
CA LEU A 186 13.47 2.38 2.17
C LEU A 186 13.93 3.38 1.10
N ALA A 187 15.24 3.56 0.90
CA ALA A 187 15.77 4.41 -0.17
C ALA A 187 15.45 3.85 -1.56
N LEU A 188 15.57 2.53 -1.76
CA LEU A 188 15.21 1.86 -3.02
C LEU A 188 13.71 1.95 -3.28
N ILE A 189 12.87 1.66 -2.28
CA ILE A 189 11.42 1.79 -2.39
C ILE A 189 11.03 3.23 -2.70
N SER A 190 11.61 4.21 -2.01
CA SER A 190 11.36 5.63 -2.27
C SER A 190 11.78 6.03 -3.69
N PHE A 191 12.93 5.54 -4.16
CA PHE A 191 13.40 5.78 -5.52
C PHE A 191 12.44 5.21 -6.56
N ILE A 192 12.01 3.95 -6.41
CA ILE A 192 11.06 3.29 -7.32
C ILE A 192 9.69 4.00 -7.25
N PHE A 193 9.25 4.38 -6.04
CA PHE A 193 7.99 5.08 -5.80
C PHE A 193 7.97 6.46 -6.48
N ILE A 194 9.03 7.25 -6.34
CA ILE A 194 9.15 8.57 -6.99
C ILE A 194 9.08 8.41 -8.52
N GLU A 195 9.77 7.42 -9.07
CA GLU A 195 9.72 7.15 -10.51
C GLU A 195 8.34 6.66 -10.97
N ALA A 196 7.65 5.85 -10.16
CA ALA A 196 6.26 5.46 -10.41
C ALA A 196 5.33 6.68 -10.40
N VAL A 197 5.38 7.51 -9.35
CA VAL A 197 4.56 8.73 -9.24
C VAL A 197 4.84 9.73 -10.36
N ARG A 198 6.09 9.87 -10.81
CA ARG A 198 6.43 10.70 -11.98
C ARG A 198 5.75 10.20 -13.25
N ASN A 199 5.63 8.87 -13.43
CA ASN A 199 4.84 8.32 -14.53
C ASN A 199 3.33 8.59 -14.34
N LEU A 200 2.81 8.50 -13.11
CA LEU A 200 1.39 8.78 -12.82
C LEU A 200 0.98 10.21 -13.13
N LYS A 201 1.80 11.22 -12.79
CA LYS A 201 1.43 12.64 -12.99
C LYS A 201 1.16 13.00 -14.46
N ASN A 202 1.72 12.23 -15.39
CA ASN A 202 1.49 12.42 -16.83
C ASN A 202 0.16 11.83 -17.30
N LEU A 203 -0.48 11.00 -16.48
CA LEU A 203 -1.77 10.38 -16.73
C LEU A 203 -2.77 11.00 -15.73
N LYS A 204 -3.72 11.83 -16.19
CA LYS A 204 -4.77 12.47 -15.36
C LYS A 204 -5.69 11.41 -14.69
N MET A 205 -5.17 10.62 -13.75
CA MET A 205 -5.76 9.34 -13.31
C MET A 205 -6.71 9.46 -12.15
N PHE A 206 -6.53 10.43 -11.26
CA PHE A 206 -7.36 10.53 -10.07
C PHE A 206 -8.54 11.46 -10.31
N ARG A 207 -9.70 10.89 -10.63
CA ARG A 207 -11.00 11.54 -10.42
C ARG A 207 -11.38 11.42 -8.94
N LEU A 208 -10.56 12.00 -8.07
CA LEU A 208 -10.83 12.05 -6.62
C LEU A 208 -11.97 13.03 -6.27
N SER A 209 -12.37 13.88 -7.21
CA SER A 209 -13.41 14.90 -7.03
C SER A 209 -14.59 14.62 -7.94
N SER A 210 -15.61 13.92 -7.43
CA SER A 210 -16.99 14.13 -7.86
C SER A 210 -17.58 15.23 -6.96
N GLU A 211 -18.40 16.13 -7.49
CA GLU A 211 -19.09 17.23 -6.75
C GLU A 211 -19.93 16.77 -5.53
N GLU A 212 -20.05 15.46 -5.31
CA GLU A 212 -20.87 14.82 -4.28
C GLU A 212 -20.14 14.43 -2.99
N LEU A 213 -18.80 14.38 -2.95
CA LEU A 213 -18.05 13.76 -1.85
C LEU A 213 -16.97 14.68 -1.26
N PRO A 214 -17.08 15.10 0.01
CA PRO A 214 -16.02 15.84 0.68
C PRO A 214 -14.80 14.93 0.91
N LEU A 215 -13.70 15.20 0.21
CA LEU A 215 -12.48 14.38 0.28
C LEU A 215 -11.91 14.30 1.69
N TRP A 216 -11.97 15.39 2.45
CA TRP A 216 -11.47 15.46 3.81
C TRP A 216 -12.10 14.39 4.73
N ARG A 217 -13.37 14.01 4.50
CA ARG A 217 -14.05 12.97 5.29
C ARG A 217 -13.49 11.57 5.02
N THR A 218 -12.96 11.32 3.83
CA THR A 218 -12.30 10.04 3.54
C THR A 218 -10.95 9.98 4.24
N PHE A 219 -10.19 11.09 4.25
CA PHE A 219 -8.85 11.15 4.83
C PHE A 219 -8.82 11.33 6.36
N ILE A 220 -9.89 11.86 6.97
CA ILE A 220 -10.00 11.97 8.44
C ILE A 220 -10.39 10.63 9.08
N ARG A 221 -11.01 9.69 8.35
CA ARG A 221 -11.45 8.39 8.90
C ARG A 221 -10.32 7.61 9.58
N PRO A 222 -9.10 7.52 9.00
CA PRO A 222 -7.91 6.98 9.69
C PRO A 222 -7.64 7.57 11.08
N ALA A 223 -8.03 8.81 11.36
CA ALA A 223 -7.90 9.40 12.69
C ALA A 223 -8.74 8.66 13.75
N GLY A 224 -9.78 7.91 13.36
CA GLY A 224 -10.52 7.03 14.27
C GLY A 224 -9.65 5.96 14.93
N MET A 225 -8.52 5.56 14.31
CA MET A 225 -7.55 4.66 14.94
C MET A 225 -6.83 5.29 16.14
N SER A 226 -6.82 6.62 16.26
CA SER A 226 -6.24 7.31 17.43
C SER A 226 -6.97 6.99 18.73
N PHE A 227 -8.24 6.56 18.67
CA PHE A 227 -8.97 6.11 19.85
C PHE A 227 -8.33 4.87 20.50
N LEU A 228 -7.59 4.05 19.75
CA LEU A 228 -6.82 2.94 20.33
C LEU A 228 -5.67 3.47 21.19
N PHE A 229 -4.97 4.51 20.75
CA PHE A 229 -3.92 5.13 21.56
C PHE A 229 -4.50 5.83 22.80
N LEU A 230 -5.65 6.51 22.65
CA LEU A 230 -6.34 7.14 23.78
C LEU A 230 -6.90 6.11 24.78
N TYR A 231 -7.23 4.89 24.32
CA TYR A 231 -7.57 3.78 25.20
C TYR A 231 -6.44 3.46 26.18
N ASP A 232 -5.20 3.40 25.69
CA ASP A 232 -4.02 3.10 26.50
C ASP A 232 -3.73 4.21 27.53
N VAL A 233 -3.98 5.47 27.16
CA VAL A 233 -3.71 6.63 28.02
C VAL A 233 -4.80 6.86 29.07
N MET A 234 -6.08 6.72 28.69
CA MET A 234 -7.23 7.14 29.51
C MET A 234 -8.02 5.95 30.10
N GLY A 235 -7.74 4.74 29.65
CA GLY A 235 -8.52 3.54 29.97
C GLY A 235 -9.90 3.50 29.31
N LYS A 236 -10.58 2.36 29.45
CA LYS A 236 -11.89 2.10 28.82
C LYS A 236 -12.97 3.11 29.22
N SER A 237 -13.08 3.44 30.52
CA SER A 237 -14.12 4.34 31.03
C SER A 237 -13.92 5.77 30.53
N GLY A 238 -12.69 6.30 30.62
CA GLY A 238 -12.35 7.63 30.14
C GLY A 238 -12.59 7.77 28.63
N LEU A 239 -12.18 6.75 27.85
CA LEU A 239 -12.42 6.74 26.41
C LEU A 239 -13.92 6.70 26.05
N LEU A 240 -14.71 5.87 26.73
CA LEU A 240 -16.16 5.79 26.48
C LEU A 240 -16.86 7.10 26.81
N ILE A 241 -16.47 7.80 27.89
CA ILE A 241 -17.00 9.14 28.19
C ILE A 241 -16.64 10.11 27.06
N LEU A 242 -15.37 10.14 26.62
CA LEU A 242 -14.92 11.02 25.54
C LEU A 242 -15.70 10.78 24.23
N ILE A 243 -15.76 9.53 23.77
CA ILE A 243 -16.47 9.16 22.54
C ILE A 243 -17.97 9.43 22.70
N GLY A 244 -18.55 9.13 23.87
CA GLY A 244 -19.95 9.38 24.19
C GLY A 244 -20.31 10.86 24.15
N SER A 245 -19.44 11.74 24.68
CA SER A 245 -19.63 13.20 24.61
C SER A 245 -19.55 13.71 23.17
N ILE A 246 -18.56 13.26 22.38
CA ILE A 246 -18.45 13.63 20.96
C ILE A 246 -19.67 13.15 20.18
N LEU A 247 -20.11 11.91 20.43
CA LEU A 247 -21.31 11.32 19.84
C LEU A 247 -22.56 12.12 20.20
N ALA A 248 -22.74 12.51 21.47
CA ALA A 248 -23.89 13.30 21.90
C ALA A 248 -23.96 14.65 21.16
N VAL A 249 -22.83 15.34 21.02
CA VAL A 249 -22.74 16.59 20.24
C VAL A 249 -23.07 16.36 18.77
N SER A 250 -22.53 15.30 18.16
CA SER A 250 -22.81 14.95 16.75
C SER A 250 -24.28 14.61 16.53
N PHE A 251 -24.90 13.90 17.47
CA PHE A 251 -26.31 13.52 17.41
C PHE A 251 -27.23 14.74 17.57
N LEU A 252 -26.92 15.64 18.52
CA LEU A 252 -27.64 16.91 18.67
C LEU A 252 -27.53 17.77 17.40
N ALA A 253 -26.35 17.83 16.78
CA ALA A 253 -26.15 18.54 15.52
C ALA A 253 -27.02 17.94 14.39
N ASP A 254 -27.14 16.60 14.31
CA ASP A 254 -28.03 15.94 13.36
C ASP A 254 -29.51 16.23 13.63
N ILE A 255 -29.95 16.24 14.90
CA ILE A 255 -31.33 16.62 15.27
C ILE A 255 -31.63 18.06 14.83
N VAL A 256 -30.75 19.00 15.18
CA VAL A 256 -30.91 20.42 14.83
C VAL A 256 -30.90 20.61 13.32
N ARG A 257 -30.04 19.87 12.60
CA ARG A 257 -29.99 19.94 11.14
C ARG A 257 -31.29 19.47 10.50
N VAL A 258 -31.85 18.35 10.95
CA VAL A 258 -33.04 17.73 10.35
C VAL A 258 -34.35 18.37 10.82
N SER A 259 -34.33 19.19 11.88
CA SER A 259 -35.52 19.82 12.45
C SER A 259 -36.20 20.84 11.52
N SER A 260 -35.46 21.43 10.57
CA SER A 260 -36.03 22.36 9.59
C SER A 260 -35.28 22.36 8.27
N ILE A 261 -36.00 22.60 7.16
CA ILE A 261 -35.44 22.66 5.81
C ILE A 261 -34.37 23.77 5.71
N SER A 262 -34.60 24.92 6.34
CA SER A 262 -33.64 26.05 6.35
C SER A 262 -32.32 25.71 7.03
N LEU A 263 -32.37 25.00 8.17
CA LEU A 263 -31.16 24.54 8.84
C LEU A 263 -30.49 23.45 8.01
N GLU A 264 -31.24 22.49 7.49
CA GLU A 264 -30.68 21.45 6.63
C GLU A 264 -29.93 22.03 5.41
N ASP A 265 -30.50 23.04 4.75
CA ASP A 265 -29.86 23.75 3.65
C ASP A 265 -28.58 24.48 4.11
N LEU A 266 -28.61 25.14 5.27
CA LEU A 266 -27.45 25.83 5.85
C LEU A 266 -26.28 24.88 6.13
N PHE A 267 -26.56 23.71 6.73
CA PHE A 267 -25.54 22.70 7.04
C PHE A 267 -24.97 22.02 5.78
N HIS A 268 -25.70 22.04 4.65
CA HIS A 268 -25.23 21.53 3.36
C HIS A 268 -24.50 22.58 2.50
N LYS A 269 -24.42 23.84 2.94
CA LYS A 269 -23.65 24.87 2.23
C LYS A 269 -22.15 24.55 2.24
N GLU A 270 -21.47 25.01 1.20
CA GLU A 270 -20.02 25.06 1.20
C GLU A 270 -19.57 26.18 2.13
N PHE A 271 -18.77 25.83 3.15
CA PHE A 271 -18.16 26.82 4.04
C PHE A 271 -16.96 27.48 3.35
N PHE A 272 -16.18 26.69 2.62
CA PHE A 272 -15.09 27.14 1.75
C PHE A 272 -15.13 26.32 0.46
N LYS A 273 -14.47 26.79 -0.60
CA LYS A 273 -14.46 26.12 -1.91
C LYS A 273 -14.07 24.65 -1.77
N GLY A 274 -15.02 23.75 -2.02
CA GLY A 274 -14.82 22.29 -1.92
C GLY A 274 -14.88 21.69 -0.50
N PHE A 275 -15.20 22.48 0.54
CA PHE A 275 -15.38 22.01 1.91
C PHE A 275 -16.87 22.01 2.30
N ARG A 276 -17.48 20.82 2.32
CA ARG A 276 -18.82 20.55 2.86
C ARG A 276 -18.71 19.57 4.02
N VAL A 277 -19.53 19.77 5.05
CA VAL A 277 -19.57 18.87 6.21
C VAL A 277 -20.45 17.65 5.92
N TYR A 278 -21.66 17.89 5.42
CA TYR A 278 -22.64 16.84 5.12
C TYR A 278 -22.63 16.51 3.62
N LYS A 279 -22.81 15.22 3.30
CA LYS A 279 -22.98 14.76 1.91
C LYS A 279 -24.40 15.11 1.46
N ARG A 280 -24.59 15.46 0.19
CA ARG A 280 -25.95 15.72 -0.35
C ARG A 280 -26.91 14.55 -0.14
N LYS A 281 -26.39 13.31 -0.12
CA LYS A 281 -27.14 12.07 0.10
C LYS A 281 -27.61 11.87 1.56
N GLU A 282 -27.10 12.67 2.50
CA GLU A 282 -27.44 12.61 3.93
C GLU A 282 -28.62 13.54 4.30
N ARG A 283 -29.28 14.16 3.31
CA ARG A 283 -30.51 14.93 3.55
C ARG A 283 -31.62 14.03 4.11
N GLY A 284 -32.31 14.52 5.13
CA GLY A 284 -33.36 13.81 5.86
C GLY A 284 -32.91 12.59 6.66
N ASN A 285 -31.62 12.25 6.66
CA ASN A 285 -31.07 11.06 7.30
C ASN A 285 -30.00 11.42 8.33
N ILE A 286 -29.75 10.56 9.31
CA ILE A 286 -28.62 10.72 10.25
C ILE A 286 -27.30 10.70 9.47
N SER A 287 -26.33 11.52 9.87
CA SER A 287 -25.07 11.62 9.15
C SER A 287 -24.21 10.36 9.31
N SER A 288 -23.40 10.06 8.29
CA SER A 288 -22.42 8.96 8.41
C SER A 288 -21.25 9.25 9.36
N ILE A 289 -21.15 10.47 9.93
CA ILE A 289 -20.24 10.76 11.04
C ILE A 289 -20.84 10.22 12.34
N THR A 290 -22.11 10.54 12.59
CA THR A 290 -22.83 10.06 13.78
C THR A 290 -22.93 8.53 13.77
N THR A 291 -23.30 7.90 12.64
CA THR A 291 -23.35 6.42 12.58
C THR A 291 -21.98 5.78 12.78
N PHE A 292 -20.90 6.42 12.31
CA PHE A 292 -19.53 5.99 12.58
C PHE A 292 -19.17 6.08 14.06
N LEU A 293 -19.48 7.20 14.73
CA LEU A 293 -19.24 7.36 16.17
C LEU A 293 -20.04 6.37 17.02
N VAL A 294 -21.30 6.07 16.64
CA VAL A 294 -22.10 5.00 17.26
C VAL A 294 -21.39 3.65 17.11
N GLY A 295 -20.94 3.31 15.89
CA GLY A 295 -20.20 2.08 15.63
C GLY A 295 -18.94 1.98 16.49
N VAL A 296 -18.14 3.05 16.55
CA VAL A 296 -16.92 3.10 17.39
C VAL A 296 -17.26 2.93 18.87
N PHE A 297 -18.23 3.69 19.38
CA PHE A 297 -18.65 3.63 20.79
C PHE A 297 -19.10 2.22 21.18
N LEU A 298 -19.99 1.61 20.40
CA LEU A 298 -20.48 0.25 20.65
C LEU A 298 -19.36 -0.79 20.57
N THR A 299 -18.43 -0.62 19.64
CA THR A 299 -17.30 -1.55 19.48
C THR A 299 -16.41 -1.54 20.73
N PHE A 300 -16.03 -0.35 21.24
CA PHE A 300 -15.27 -0.23 22.49
C PHE A 300 -16.06 -0.69 23.72
N LEU A 301 -17.37 -0.47 23.73
CA LEU A 301 -18.25 -0.89 24.83
C LEU A 301 -18.28 -2.41 24.92
N LEU A 302 -18.47 -3.10 23.79
CA LEU A 302 -18.77 -4.54 23.73
C LEU A 302 -17.52 -5.43 23.72
N PHE A 303 -16.41 -4.99 23.12
CA PHE A 303 -15.28 -5.89 22.84
C PHE A 303 -14.00 -5.53 23.61
N LYS A 304 -13.07 -6.49 23.62
CA LYS A 304 -11.70 -6.31 24.12
C LYS A 304 -10.85 -5.59 23.09
N GLU A 305 -9.84 -4.87 23.55
CA GLU A 305 -8.95 -4.00 22.75
C GLU A 305 -8.46 -4.66 21.45
N ASN A 306 -7.96 -5.90 21.50
CA ASN A 306 -7.43 -6.59 20.32
C ASN A 306 -8.50 -6.81 19.22
N ILE A 307 -9.75 -7.06 19.63
CA ILE A 307 -10.88 -7.23 18.72
C ILE A 307 -11.36 -5.87 18.21
N VAL A 308 -11.36 -4.85 19.07
CA VAL A 308 -11.65 -3.46 18.68
C VAL A 308 -10.68 -2.97 17.62
N ALA A 309 -9.38 -3.23 17.79
CA ALA A 309 -8.35 -2.86 16.83
C ALA A 309 -8.58 -3.50 15.45
N ALA A 310 -8.99 -4.78 15.43
CA ALA A 310 -9.33 -5.48 14.20
C ALA A 310 -10.59 -4.91 13.54
N SER A 311 -11.70 -4.85 14.26
CA SER A 311 -12.99 -4.47 13.70
C SER A 311 -13.05 -2.99 13.26
N LEU A 312 -12.43 -2.09 14.03
CA LEU A 312 -12.27 -0.69 13.62
C LEU A 312 -11.30 -0.54 12.46
N GLY A 313 -10.20 -1.30 12.44
CA GLY A 313 -9.28 -1.28 11.31
C GLY A 313 -9.95 -1.71 10.01
N PHE A 314 -10.77 -2.77 10.04
CA PHE A 314 -11.55 -3.21 8.88
C PHE A 314 -12.53 -2.15 8.41
N LEU A 315 -13.26 -1.51 9.33
CA LEU A 315 -14.16 -0.42 8.98
C LEU A 315 -13.42 0.76 8.34
N VAL A 316 -12.36 1.25 9.00
CA VAL A 316 -11.67 2.49 8.62
C VAL A 316 -10.88 2.33 7.33
N PHE A 317 -10.02 1.31 7.24
CA PHE A 317 -9.17 1.10 6.07
C PHE A 317 -9.93 0.40 4.94
N GLY A 318 -10.81 -0.55 5.29
CA GLY A 318 -11.66 -1.24 4.33
C GLY A 318 -12.58 -0.27 3.58
N ASP A 319 -13.36 0.56 4.29
CA ASP A 319 -14.27 1.51 3.63
C ASP A 319 -13.51 2.55 2.81
N MET A 320 -12.38 3.06 3.33
CA MET A 320 -11.54 4.01 2.61
C MET A 320 -11.08 3.43 1.26
N MET A 321 -10.55 2.21 1.26
CA MET A 321 -10.07 1.55 0.05
C MET A 321 -11.23 1.17 -0.87
N ALA A 322 -12.35 0.69 -0.33
CA ALA A 322 -13.55 0.37 -1.09
C ALA A 322 -14.07 1.57 -1.87
N LYS A 323 -14.07 2.75 -1.24
CA LYS A 323 -14.52 3.99 -1.84
C LYS A 323 -13.53 4.52 -2.88
N ILE A 324 -12.23 4.51 -2.59
CA ILE A 324 -11.20 4.93 -3.56
C ILE A 324 -11.28 4.05 -4.81
N VAL A 325 -11.31 2.73 -4.63
CA VAL A 325 -11.35 1.80 -5.75
C VAL A 325 -12.69 1.83 -6.46
N GLY A 326 -13.81 1.84 -5.72
CA GLY A 326 -15.15 1.86 -6.30
C GLY A 326 -15.43 3.11 -7.13
N ILE A 327 -14.96 4.29 -6.72
CA ILE A 327 -15.15 5.54 -7.49
C ILE A 327 -14.29 5.57 -8.76
N ASN A 328 -13.04 5.12 -8.68
CA ASN A 328 -12.10 5.24 -9.81
C ASN A 328 -12.19 4.08 -10.81
N TYR A 329 -12.58 2.89 -10.34
CA TYR A 329 -12.50 1.64 -11.10
C TYR A 329 -13.79 0.81 -11.09
N GLY A 330 -14.81 1.22 -10.34
CA GLY A 330 -16.07 0.48 -10.21
C GLY A 330 -16.80 0.32 -11.55
N LYS A 331 -16.97 -0.93 -11.99
CA LYS A 331 -17.69 -1.28 -13.23
C LYS A 331 -18.78 -2.30 -12.97
N ILE A 332 -18.48 -3.33 -12.18
CA ILE A 332 -19.38 -4.46 -11.96
C ILE A 332 -20.17 -4.24 -10.66
N LYS A 333 -21.49 -4.09 -10.72
CA LYS A 333 -22.34 -3.93 -9.52
C LYS A 333 -22.61 -5.30 -8.85
N ILE A 334 -22.43 -5.41 -7.53
CA ILE A 334 -22.54 -6.73 -6.84
C ILE A 334 -23.98 -7.12 -6.49
N LEU A 335 -24.91 -6.18 -6.31
CA LEU A 335 -26.30 -6.49 -6.00
C LEU A 335 -27.20 -5.42 -6.60
N ARG A 336 -28.26 -5.82 -7.33
CA ARG A 336 -29.22 -4.89 -7.96
C ARG A 336 -29.94 -3.97 -6.97
N PHE A 337 -29.96 -4.32 -5.67
CA PHE A 337 -30.73 -3.63 -4.64
C PHE A 337 -30.01 -2.44 -3.97
N LYS A 338 -28.67 -2.36 -4.03
CA LYS A 338 -27.89 -1.26 -3.45
C LYS A 338 -27.07 -0.61 -4.57
N ASN A 339 -27.60 0.46 -5.16
CA ASN A 339 -27.17 1.02 -6.46
C ASN A 339 -25.69 1.44 -6.58
N ASP A 340 -24.94 1.46 -5.47
CA ASP A 340 -23.61 2.07 -5.37
C ASP A 340 -22.45 1.10 -5.06
N LYS A 341 -22.72 -0.19 -4.78
CA LYS A 341 -21.64 -1.15 -4.42
C LYS A 341 -21.13 -1.92 -5.64
N THR A 342 -19.82 -1.89 -5.83
CA THR A 342 -19.12 -2.51 -6.97
C THR A 342 -18.17 -3.62 -6.54
N LEU A 343 -17.91 -4.59 -7.41
CA LEU A 343 -16.99 -5.72 -7.19
C LEU A 343 -15.58 -5.21 -6.92
N GLU A 344 -15.17 -4.18 -7.66
CA GLU A 344 -13.90 -3.51 -7.48
C GLU A 344 -13.83 -2.85 -6.09
N GLY A 345 -14.90 -2.20 -5.64
CA GLY A 345 -14.99 -1.66 -4.28
C GLY A 345 -14.88 -2.74 -3.20
N PHE A 346 -15.55 -3.88 -3.39
CA PHE A 346 -15.44 -5.02 -2.47
C PHE A 346 -14.01 -5.59 -2.41
N LEU A 347 -13.35 -5.79 -3.55
CA LEU A 347 -11.96 -6.24 -3.60
C LEU A 347 -11.01 -5.22 -2.95
N GLY A 348 -11.29 -3.92 -3.11
CA GLY A 348 -10.62 -2.83 -2.39
C GLY A 348 -10.77 -2.98 -0.88
N PHE A 349 -12.01 -3.15 -0.39
CA PHE A 349 -12.31 -3.38 1.02
C PHE A 349 -11.52 -4.56 1.59
N LEU A 350 -11.56 -5.68 0.88
CA LEU A 350 -10.96 -6.94 1.28
C LEU A 350 -9.43 -6.85 1.32
N SER A 351 -8.79 -6.20 0.34
CA SER A 351 -7.34 -5.96 0.33
C SER A 351 -6.85 -5.15 1.55
N ALA A 352 -7.56 -4.09 1.90
CA ALA A 352 -7.21 -3.25 3.05
C ALA A 352 -7.49 -3.97 4.38
N SER A 353 -8.59 -4.72 4.47
CA SER A 353 -8.93 -5.49 5.68
C SER A 353 -7.95 -6.65 5.92
N PHE A 354 -7.50 -7.34 4.86
CA PHE A 354 -6.41 -8.32 4.98
C PHE A 354 -5.10 -7.67 5.45
N SER A 355 -4.82 -6.43 5.03
CA SER A 355 -3.65 -5.69 5.50
C SER A 355 -3.73 -5.41 7.00
N VAL A 356 -4.89 -4.96 7.49
CA VAL A 356 -5.13 -4.79 8.94
C VAL A 356 -4.92 -6.11 9.68
N SER A 357 -5.52 -7.19 9.19
CA SER A 357 -5.37 -8.54 9.76
C SER A 357 -3.90 -8.98 9.83
N TYR A 358 -3.14 -8.76 8.75
CA TYR A 358 -1.73 -9.10 8.69
C TYR A 358 -0.89 -8.27 9.68
N PHE A 359 -1.10 -6.95 9.78
CA PHE A 359 -0.34 -6.11 10.71
C PHE A 359 -0.67 -6.38 12.18
N LEU A 360 -1.92 -6.75 12.50
CA LEU A 360 -2.29 -7.17 13.86
C LEU A 360 -1.66 -8.51 14.25
N TRP A 361 -1.50 -9.41 13.28
CA TRP A 361 -0.73 -10.64 13.51
C TRP A 361 0.77 -10.33 13.66
N LEU A 362 1.30 -9.42 12.85
CA LEU A 362 2.70 -8.99 12.88
C LEU A 362 3.08 -8.36 14.22
N SER A 363 2.19 -7.54 14.79
CA SER A 363 2.34 -6.92 16.12
C SER A 363 2.01 -7.88 17.27
N LYS A 364 1.62 -9.12 16.99
CA LYS A 364 1.15 -10.12 17.96
C LYS A 364 -0.11 -9.70 18.74
N THR A 365 -0.88 -8.75 18.22
CA THR A 365 -2.13 -8.27 18.84
C THR A 365 -3.24 -9.30 18.67
N LEU A 366 -3.36 -9.94 17.50
CA LEU A 366 -4.43 -10.90 17.22
C LEU A 366 -3.92 -12.11 16.42
N PRO A 367 -4.35 -13.36 16.73
CA PRO A 367 -4.02 -14.52 15.92
C PRO A 367 -4.56 -14.39 14.49
N ILE A 368 -3.75 -14.74 13.50
CA ILE A 368 -4.09 -14.56 12.08
C ILE A 368 -5.38 -15.27 11.65
N TRP A 369 -5.66 -16.47 12.18
CA TRP A 369 -6.88 -17.20 11.80
C TRP A 369 -8.15 -16.47 12.26
N LEU A 370 -8.11 -15.87 13.46
CA LEU A 370 -9.24 -15.17 14.04
C LEU A 370 -9.50 -13.86 13.30
N SER A 371 -8.43 -13.13 12.97
CA SER A 371 -8.54 -11.90 12.19
C SER A 371 -9.01 -12.16 10.77
N ILE A 372 -8.60 -13.26 10.12
CA ILE A 372 -9.10 -13.66 8.78
C ILE A 372 -10.61 -13.89 8.81
N VAL A 373 -11.15 -14.59 9.83
CA VAL A 373 -12.61 -14.75 9.96
C VAL A 373 -13.29 -13.38 10.09
N GLY A 374 -12.71 -12.48 10.89
CA GLY A 374 -13.18 -11.10 11.02
C GLY A 374 -13.22 -10.35 9.68
N VAL A 375 -12.18 -10.48 8.84
CA VAL A 375 -12.10 -9.88 7.50
C VAL A 375 -13.22 -10.39 6.60
N LEU A 376 -13.46 -11.71 6.58
CA LEU A 376 -14.50 -12.31 5.75
C LEU A 376 -15.89 -11.82 6.16
N ILE A 377 -16.20 -11.80 7.46
CA ILE A 377 -17.47 -11.29 7.97
C ILE A 377 -17.62 -9.80 7.66
N ALA A 378 -16.60 -8.98 7.92
CA ALA A 378 -16.63 -7.56 7.62
C ALA A 378 -16.90 -7.30 6.13
N SER A 379 -16.25 -8.06 5.25
CA SER A 379 -16.39 -7.91 3.80
C SER A 379 -17.78 -8.31 3.31
N ILE A 380 -18.37 -9.39 3.87
CA ILE A 380 -19.73 -9.81 3.55
C ILE A 380 -20.74 -8.74 4.01
N VAL A 381 -20.64 -8.31 5.27
CA VAL A 381 -21.54 -7.31 5.88
C VAL A 381 -21.52 -6.00 5.11
N GLU A 382 -20.35 -5.58 4.62
CA GLU A 382 -20.19 -4.35 3.84
C GLU A 382 -20.99 -4.36 2.51
N VAL A 383 -21.14 -5.53 1.90
CA VAL A 383 -21.86 -5.70 0.63
C VAL A 383 -23.32 -6.09 0.85
N PHE A 384 -23.63 -6.79 1.93
CA PHE A 384 -24.97 -7.31 2.19
C PHE A 384 -25.99 -6.16 2.42
N PRO A 385 -27.23 -6.28 1.92
CA PRO A 385 -28.26 -5.26 2.05
C PRO A 385 -28.92 -5.31 3.44
N ILE A 386 -28.14 -5.06 4.49
CA ILE A 386 -28.66 -4.91 5.85
C ILE A 386 -29.28 -3.51 5.97
N SER A 387 -30.39 -3.39 6.70
CA SER A 387 -31.06 -2.12 7.00
C SER A 387 -30.21 -1.15 7.83
N VAL A 388 -29.20 -1.66 8.53
CA VAL A 388 -28.29 -0.91 9.40
C VAL A 388 -27.09 -0.40 8.60
N ASP A 389 -26.68 0.85 8.85
CA ASP A 389 -25.50 1.48 8.25
C ASP A 389 -24.24 0.60 8.41
N GLY A 390 -23.44 0.48 7.34
CA GLY A 390 -22.18 -0.26 7.33
C GLY A 390 -21.20 0.23 8.40
N ASN A 391 -21.23 1.51 8.74
CA ASN A 391 -20.38 2.08 9.79
C ASN A 391 -20.67 1.51 11.20
N ILE A 392 -21.86 0.93 11.40
CA ILE A 392 -22.27 0.28 12.65
C ILE A 392 -22.16 -1.25 12.50
N SER A 393 -22.73 -1.80 11.43
CA SER A 393 -22.86 -3.25 11.27
C SER A 393 -21.50 -3.94 11.05
N VAL A 394 -20.59 -3.35 10.26
CA VAL A 394 -19.27 -3.94 9.97
C VAL A 394 -18.45 -4.20 11.24
N PRO A 395 -18.16 -3.20 12.09
CA PRO A 395 -17.31 -3.44 13.26
C PRO A 395 -18.01 -4.28 14.34
N ILE A 396 -19.33 -4.17 14.47
CA ILE A 396 -20.09 -4.95 15.47
C ILE A 396 -20.18 -6.42 15.10
N LEU A 397 -20.57 -6.75 13.86
CA LEU A 397 -20.77 -8.15 13.46
C LEU A 397 -19.43 -8.89 13.30
N SER A 398 -18.41 -8.24 12.74
CA SER A 398 -17.07 -8.82 12.67
C SER A 398 -16.46 -8.98 14.08
N GLY A 399 -16.62 -7.97 14.94
CA GLY A 399 -16.17 -8.00 16.33
C GLY A 399 -16.87 -9.09 17.15
N ALA A 400 -18.19 -9.22 17.03
CA ALA A 400 -18.98 -10.24 17.73
C ALA A 400 -18.57 -11.64 17.30
N THR A 401 -18.37 -11.87 16.01
CA THR A 401 -17.91 -13.17 15.50
C THR A 401 -16.53 -13.53 16.05
N MET A 402 -15.58 -12.59 16.01
CA MET A 402 -14.25 -12.80 16.59
C MET A 402 -14.31 -13.02 18.11
N TYR A 403 -15.18 -12.29 18.82
CA TYR A 403 -15.35 -12.43 20.26
C TYR A 403 -15.85 -13.82 20.64
N LEU A 404 -16.91 -14.29 19.97
CA LEU A 404 -17.49 -15.62 20.21
C LEU A 404 -16.46 -16.73 19.91
N LEU A 405 -15.74 -16.65 18.80
CA LEU A 405 -14.72 -17.63 18.44
C LEU A 405 -13.52 -17.60 19.38
N SER A 406 -13.16 -16.43 19.92
CA SER A 406 -12.08 -16.31 20.90
C SER A 406 -12.40 -16.95 22.25
N ALA A 407 -13.69 -17.13 22.57
CA ALA A 407 -14.18 -17.72 23.82
C ALA A 407 -14.29 -19.25 23.77
N LEU A 408 -14.22 -19.86 22.58
CA LEU A 408 -14.30 -21.31 22.44
C LEU A 408 -13.01 -21.99 22.96
N PRO A 409 -13.10 -23.13 23.68
CA PRO A 409 -11.94 -23.93 24.03
C PRO A 409 -11.20 -24.34 22.75
N ARG A 410 -9.88 -24.20 22.73
CA ARG A 410 -9.06 -24.75 21.64
C ARG A 410 -9.08 -26.27 21.78
N LEU A 411 -9.83 -26.94 20.90
CA LEU A 411 -9.87 -28.40 20.77
C LEU A 411 -8.52 -28.95 20.30
#